data_AF-I4CRC7-F1
#
_entry.id   AF-I4CRC7-F1
#
_cell.length_a   1.000
_cell.length_b   1.000
_cell.length_c   1.000
_cell.angle_alpha   90.00
_cell.angle_beta   90.00
_cell.angle_gamma   90.00
#
_symmetry.space_group_name_H-M   'P 1'
#
loop_
_entity.id
_entity.type
_entity.pdbx_description
1 polymer ?
#
loop_
_entity_poly.entity_id
_entity_poly.type
_entity_poly.pdbx_seq_one_letter_code
_entity_poly.pdbx_strand_id
1 'polypeptide(L)'
;MAEIQASPDQCPGCGVYYSKIIDESSAVKTGKRSKRGTMKVLSVLLMLFAIGAGVTVWMKYQAHQSALKEIESQVRLASAYVDQMVSSADGSKAITFREMFANAERYVSEIDAALVKVSIVEPKIAELEPAQRYMRSGQEMIRNIAGEARAILEFSNAEDKEKRGEEQSRSSNSYIRDQASETKLEAYDEQIKALDSMKERQAAMKKVAKDLVDAQKELGALSQSAFIRPELTEKIMQAK
;
A
#
# COMPACT_ATOMS: atom_id res chain seq x y z
N MET A 1 -74.94 -55.44 -5.09
CA MET A 1 -74.48 -54.07 -4.78
C MET A 1 -75.12 -53.15 -5.82
N ALA A 2 -75.89 -52.11 -5.54
CA ALA A 2 -76.61 -51.61 -4.37
C ALA A 2 -77.76 -50.74 -4.93
N GLU A 3 -78.65 -50.30 -4.05
CA GLU A 3 -80.03 -49.82 -4.23
C GLU A 3 -80.35 -48.71 -5.26
N ILE A 4 -81.66 -48.74 -5.57
CA ILE A 4 -82.54 -47.83 -6.32
C ILE A 4 -82.79 -46.54 -5.50
N GLN A 5 -83.30 -45.49 -6.19
CA GLN A 5 -84.16 -44.37 -5.72
C GLN A 5 -83.45 -42.99 -5.64
N ALA A 6 -84.07 -41.86 -5.98
CA ALA A 6 -85.32 -41.51 -6.65
C ALA A 6 -85.24 -40.01 -7.03
N SER A 7 -86.02 -39.61 -8.03
CA SER A 7 -86.38 -38.21 -8.31
C SER A 7 -87.68 -37.84 -7.55
N PRO A 8 -88.27 -36.67 -7.82
CA PRO A 8 -88.50 -35.53 -6.94
C PRO A 8 -89.86 -35.58 -6.21
N ASP A 9 -90.18 -34.50 -5.49
CA ASP A 9 -91.46 -34.14 -4.85
C ASP A 9 -91.55 -34.39 -3.33
N GLN A 10 -91.36 -33.30 -2.57
CA GLN A 10 -92.08 -33.02 -1.32
C GLN A 10 -91.81 -31.55 -0.86
N CYS A 11 -92.44 -30.59 -1.55
CA CYS A 11 -92.76 -29.25 -1.01
C CYS A 11 -93.89 -29.40 0.03
N PRO A 12 -94.01 -28.53 1.07
CA PRO A 12 -94.95 -27.40 0.94
C PRO A 12 -94.75 -26.19 1.92
N GLY A 13 -94.96 -24.97 1.42
CA GLY A 13 -95.23 -23.76 2.22
C GLY A 13 -94.00 -23.05 2.76
N CYS A 14 -93.47 -22.00 2.12
CA CYS A 14 -94.10 -20.71 1.86
C CYS A 14 -93.29 -20.03 0.73
N GLY A 15 -93.81 -19.28 -0.24
CA GLY A 15 -95.03 -18.49 -0.27
C GLY A 15 -94.74 -17.15 -0.97
N VAL A 16 -94.74 -17.17 -2.30
CA VAL A 16 -95.40 -16.22 -3.22
C VAL A 16 -95.09 -14.68 -3.19
N TYR A 17 -94.53 -14.21 -4.32
CA TYR A 17 -94.75 -12.96 -5.12
C TYR A 17 -94.70 -11.53 -4.51
N TYR A 18 -93.94 -10.60 -5.12
CA TYR A 18 -94.39 -9.65 -6.19
C TYR A 18 -93.34 -8.57 -6.51
N SER A 19 -93.35 -8.16 -7.78
CA SER A 19 -92.68 -7.03 -8.42
C SER A 19 -92.84 -5.66 -7.73
N LYS A 20 -91.80 -4.82 -7.78
CA LYS A 20 -91.98 -3.35 -7.84
C LYS A 20 -90.82 -2.67 -8.58
N ILE A 21 -91.17 -2.11 -9.74
CA ILE A 21 -90.42 -1.10 -10.49
C ILE A 21 -90.52 0.22 -9.72
N ILE A 22 -89.40 0.94 -9.51
CA ILE A 22 -89.35 2.40 -9.52
C ILE A 22 -88.04 2.84 -10.16
N ASP A 23 -88.21 3.73 -11.14
CA ASP A 23 -87.26 4.46 -11.96
C ASP A 23 -86.26 5.36 -11.22
N GLU A 24 -85.24 5.73 -11.99
CA GLU A 24 -84.54 7.02 -12.05
C GLU A 24 -84.32 7.80 -10.74
N SER A 25 -83.04 7.98 -10.38
CA SER A 25 -82.48 9.33 -10.34
C SER A 25 -80.97 9.34 -10.06
N SER A 26 -80.29 10.08 -10.92
CA SER A 26 -79.19 10.97 -10.56
C SER A 26 -77.91 10.32 -10.03
N ALA A 27 -77.09 9.97 -11.02
CA ALA A 27 -75.66 10.25 -11.04
C ALA A 27 -75.18 11.28 -10.00
N VAL A 28 -74.39 10.84 -9.03
CA VAL A 28 -73.06 11.40 -8.73
C VAL A 28 -72.19 10.26 -8.20
N LYS A 29 -71.64 9.44 -9.10
CA LYS A 29 -70.43 8.68 -8.77
C LYS A 29 -69.29 9.69 -8.69
N THR A 30 -69.04 10.23 -7.50
CA THR A 30 -67.76 10.87 -7.19
C THR A 30 -66.70 9.80 -7.38
N GLY A 31 -66.04 9.85 -8.53
CA GLY A 31 -64.91 9.01 -8.86
C GLY A 31 -63.79 9.26 -7.86
N LYS A 32 -63.79 8.50 -6.76
CA LYS A 32 -62.58 8.25 -5.99
C LYS A 32 -61.67 7.42 -6.89
N ARG A 33 -60.92 8.11 -7.76
CA ARG A 33 -59.76 7.55 -8.45
C ARG A 33 -58.91 6.87 -7.38
N SER A 34 -58.86 5.54 -7.47
CA SER A 34 -58.06 4.68 -6.64
C SER A 34 -56.60 5.13 -6.67
N LYS A 35 -56.17 5.91 -5.67
CA LYS A 35 -54.76 6.21 -5.37
C LYS A 35 -53.99 4.98 -4.83
N ARG A 36 -54.62 3.79 -4.76
CA ARG A 36 -53.98 2.56 -4.26
C ARG A 36 -53.03 1.91 -5.28
N GLY A 37 -53.20 2.16 -6.57
CA GLY A 37 -52.30 1.63 -7.61
C GLY A 37 -50.95 2.36 -7.65
N THR A 38 -50.96 3.68 -7.56
CA THR A 38 -49.74 4.51 -7.64
C THR A 38 -48.83 4.36 -6.42
N MET A 39 -49.36 4.14 -5.22
CA MET A 39 -48.54 3.88 -4.03
C MET A 39 -47.72 2.58 -4.13
N LYS A 40 -48.27 1.52 -4.72
CA LYS A 40 -47.56 0.24 -4.90
C LYS A 40 -46.42 0.38 -5.92
N VAL A 41 -46.66 1.10 -7.01
CA VAL A 41 -45.62 1.37 -8.03
C VAL A 41 -44.50 2.24 -7.47
N LEU A 42 -44.83 3.26 -6.66
CA LEU A 42 -43.84 4.12 -6.01
C LEU A 42 -42.98 3.36 -4.98
N SER A 43 -43.60 2.46 -4.22
CA SER A 43 -42.91 1.57 -3.26
C SER A 43 -41.94 0.62 -3.95
N VAL A 44 -42.34 0.00 -5.07
CA VAL A 44 -41.46 -0.89 -5.84
C VAL A 44 -40.30 -0.11 -6.47
N LEU A 45 -40.54 1.10 -6.99
CA LEU A 45 -39.49 1.98 -7.51
C LEU A 45 -38.48 2.39 -6.44
N LEU A 46 -38.92 2.78 -5.25
CA LEU A 46 -38.02 3.12 -4.13
C LEU A 46 -37.20 1.91 -3.67
N MET A 47 -37.80 0.72 -3.65
CA MET A 47 -37.10 -0.51 -3.29
C MET A 47 -36.03 -0.87 -4.33
N LEU A 48 -36.34 -0.76 -5.63
CA LEU A 48 -35.36 -0.92 -6.71
C LEU A 48 -34.24 0.12 -6.64
N PHE A 49 -34.55 1.37 -6.29
CA PHE A 49 -33.56 2.42 -6.10
C PHE A 49 -32.65 2.15 -4.90
N ALA A 50 -33.21 1.67 -3.78
CA ALA A 50 -32.45 1.30 -2.59
C ALA A 50 -31.54 0.08 -2.85
N ILE A 51 -32.04 -0.94 -3.56
CA ILE A 51 -31.23 -2.10 -3.97
C ILE A 51 -30.13 -1.66 -4.95
N GLY A 52 -30.47 -0.85 -5.96
CA GLY A 52 -29.50 -0.32 -6.92
C GLY A 52 -28.41 0.52 -6.25
N ALA A 53 -28.78 1.44 -5.36
CA ALA A 53 -27.84 2.22 -4.57
C ALA A 53 -26.95 1.32 -3.71
N GLY A 54 -27.51 0.32 -3.04
CA GLY A 54 -26.77 -0.67 -2.24
C GLY A 54 -25.73 -1.43 -3.06
N VAL A 55 -26.09 -1.89 -4.27
CA VAL A 55 -25.16 -2.60 -5.18
C VAL A 55 -24.02 -1.68 -5.63
N THR A 56 -24.30 -0.42 -5.98
CA THR A 56 -23.25 0.52 -6.39
C THR A 56 -22.28 0.86 -5.26
N VAL A 57 -22.76 1.02 -4.03
CA VAL A 57 -21.92 1.24 -2.85
C VAL A 57 -21.06 0.00 -2.57
N TRP A 58 -21.64 -1.19 -2.65
CA TRP A 58 -20.92 -2.45 -2.46
C TRP A 58 -19.83 -2.65 -3.50
N MET A 59 -20.10 -2.39 -4.78
CA MET A 59 -19.10 -2.47 -5.86
C MET A 59 -17.95 -1.47 -5.66
N LYS A 60 -18.26 -0.22 -5.28
CA LYS A 60 -17.23 0.78 -4.96
C LYS A 60 -16.38 0.36 -3.76
N TYR A 61 -17.00 -0.18 -2.72
CA TYR A 61 -16.29 -0.69 -1.56
C TYR A 61 -15.37 -1.86 -1.92
N GLN A 62 -15.86 -2.81 -2.73
CA GLN A 62 -15.05 -3.94 -3.18
C GLN A 62 -13.85 -3.49 -4.02
N ALA A 63 -14.06 -2.54 -4.95
CA ALA A 63 -12.99 -1.96 -5.76
C ALA A 63 -11.95 -1.22 -4.89
N HIS A 64 -12.39 -0.49 -3.87
CA HIS A 64 -11.50 0.16 -2.90
C HIS A 64 -10.68 -0.85 -2.10
N GLN A 65 -11.31 -1.93 -1.64
CA GLN A 65 -10.63 -3.01 -0.90
C GLN A 65 -9.61 -3.75 -1.77
N SER A 66 -9.91 -3.97 -3.06
CA SER A 66 -8.92 -4.54 -3.98
C SER A 66 -7.74 -3.62 -4.23
N ALA A 67 -7.97 -2.31 -4.39
CA ALA A 67 -6.90 -1.34 -4.57
C ALA A 67 -5.98 -1.25 -3.34
N LEU A 68 -6.56 -1.24 -2.14
CA LEU A 68 -5.80 -1.26 -0.89
C LEU A 68 -4.91 -2.50 -0.76
N LYS A 69 -5.44 -3.69 -1.06
CA LYS A 69 -4.67 -4.95 -0.99
C LYS A 69 -3.50 -4.98 -1.96
N GLU A 70 -3.69 -4.47 -3.18
CA GLU A 70 -2.62 -4.36 -4.16
C GLU A 70 -1.52 -3.43 -3.65
N ILE A 71 -1.90 -2.24 -3.18
CA ILE A 71 -0.97 -1.27 -2.59
C ILE A 71 -0.23 -1.88 -1.39
N GLU A 72 -0.95 -2.55 -0.49
CA GLU A 72 -0.35 -3.24 0.66
C GLU A 72 0.71 -4.25 0.26
N SER A 73 0.42 -5.05 -0.78
CA SER A 73 1.36 -6.06 -1.29
C SER A 73 2.65 -5.42 -1.81
N GLN A 74 2.53 -4.32 -2.57
CA GLN A 74 3.69 -3.61 -3.10
C GLN A 74 4.50 -2.91 -2.00
N VAL A 75 3.82 -2.28 -1.04
CA VAL A 75 4.47 -1.66 0.14
C VAL A 75 5.19 -2.71 0.97
N ARG A 76 4.56 -3.86 1.25
CA ARG A 76 5.20 -4.97 1.98
C ARG A 76 6.45 -5.48 1.28
N LEU A 77 6.40 -5.62 -0.05
CA LEU A 77 7.55 -6.06 -0.83
C LEU A 77 8.70 -5.04 -0.74
N ALA A 78 8.40 -3.74 -0.91
CA ALA A 78 9.38 -2.67 -0.76
C ALA A 78 10.00 -2.66 0.65
N SER A 79 9.18 -2.77 1.70
CA SER A 79 9.64 -2.88 3.09
C SER A 79 10.58 -4.06 3.29
N ALA A 80 10.25 -5.23 2.73
CA ALA A 80 11.10 -6.42 2.85
C ALA A 80 12.47 -6.22 2.22
N TYR A 81 12.57 -5.52 1.08
CA TYR A 81 13.86 -5.19 0.47
C TYR A 81 14.68 -4.22 1.31
N VAL A 82 14.05 -3.19 1.88
CA VAL A 82 14.72 -2.26 2.78
C VAL A 82 15.22 -2.99 4.02
N ASP A 83 14.38 -3.81 4.65
CA ASP A 83 14.73 -4.65 5.80
C ASP A 83 15.94 -5.53 5.53
N GLN A 84 15.97 -6.18 4.36
CA GLN A 84 17.10 -7.03 3.97
C GLN A 84 18.38 -6.22 3.76
N MET A 85 18.27 -5.02 3.19
CA MET A 85 19.42 -4.15 2.98
C MET A 85 19.98 -3.62 4.30
N VAL A 86 19.12 -3.10 5.19
CA VAL A 86 19.50 -2.62 6.53
C VAL A 86 20.15 -3.74 7.34
N SER A 87 19.53 -4.93 7.35
CA SER A 87 20.09 -6.09 8.06
C SER A 87 21.48 -6.47 7.54
N SER A 88 21.70 -6.37 6.22
CA SER A 88 22.99 -6.67 5.61
C SER A 88 24.05 -5.63 5.96
N ALA A 89 23.67 -4.36 6.13
CA ALA A 89 24.57 -3.30 6.55
C ALA A 89 24.96 -3.39 8.03
N ASP A 90 24.04 -3.82 8.90
CA ASP A 90 24.25 -3.98 10.36
C ASP A 90 25.16 -5.18 10.70
N GLY A 91 25.80 -5.81 9.71
CA GLY A 91 26.69 -6.96 9.89
C GLY A 91 25.97 -8.27 10.26
N SER A 92 24.63 -8.29 10.32
CA SER A 92 23.87 -9.49 10.69
C SER A 92 23.94 -10.60 9.64
N LYS A 93 24.39 -10.29 8.42
CA LYS A 93 24.65 -11.24 7.34
C LYS A 93 26.07 -11.03 6.83
N ALA A 94 26.84 -12.11 6.77
CA ALA A 94 28.14 -12.09 6.11
C ALA A 94 27.92 -12.02 4.59
N ILE A 95 27.95 -10.81 4.03
CA ILE A 95 27.93 -10.58 2.58
C ILE A 95 29.13 -9.71 2.18
N THR A 96 29.60 -9.90 0.95
CA THR A 96 30.67 -9.08 0.37
C THR A 96 30.13 -7.72 -0.11
N PHE A 97 31.00 -6.71 -0.26
CA PHE A 97 30.63 -5.42 -0.87
C PHE A 97 30.02 -5.60 -2.28
N ARG A 98 30.55 -6.54 -3.07
CA ARG A 98 30.01 -6.85 -4.39
C ARG A 98 28.55 -7.31 -4.33
N GLU A 99 28.25 -8.24 -3.42
CA GLU A 99 26.88 -8.74 -3.23
C GLU A 99 25.96 -7.64 -2.68
N MET A 100 26.47 -6.79 -1.79
CA MET A 100 25.72 -5.65 -1.27
C MET A 100 25.32 -4.68 -2.39
N PHE A 101 26.24 -4.32 -3.29
CA PHE A 101 25.92 -3.44 -4.42
C PHE A 101 24.96 -4.08 -5.42
N ALA A 102 25.16 -5.36 -5.76
CA ALA A 102 24.26 -6.08 -6.65
C ALA A 102 22.84 -6.18 -6.06
N ASN A 103 22.73 -6.44 -4.75
CA ASN A 103 21.45 -6.46 -4.05
C ASN A 103 20.81 -5.06 -4.03
N ALA A 104 21.57 -4.01 -3.75
CA ALA A 104 21.06 -2.65 -3.73
C ALA A 104 20.49 -2.23 -5.09
N GLU A 105 21.21 -2.50 -6.19
CA GLU A 105 20.75 -2.19 -7.55
C GLU A 105 19.47 -2.97 -7.89
N ARG A 106 19.46 -4.28 -7.61
CA ARG A 106 18.26 -5.12 -7.80
C ARG A 106 17.07 -4.58 -7.01
N TYR A 107 17.24 -4.34 -5.71
CA TYR A 107 16.15 -3.88 -4.84
C TYR A 107 15.62 -2.51 -5.23
N VAL A 108 16.48 -1.58 -5.64
CA VAL A 108 16.07 -0.28 -6.19
C VAL A 108 15.21 -0.47 -7.43
N SER A 109 15.63 -1.34 -8.36
CA SER A 109 14.86 -1.64 -9.58
C SER A 109 13.52 -2.30 -9.30
N GLU A 110 13.45 -3.22 -8.33
CA GLU A 110 12.19 -3.87 -7.93
C GLU A 110 11.22 -2.89 -7.27
N ILE A 111 11.73 -1.95 -6.45
CA ILE A 111 10.91 -0.87 -5.87
C ILE A 111 10.43 0.09 -6.96
N ASP A 112 11.24 0.40 -7.97
CA ASP A 112 10.80 1.21 -9.12
C ASP A 112 9.66 0.51 -9.89
N ALA A 113 9.77 -0.79 -10.13
CA ALA A 113 8.70 -1.56 -10.74
C ALA A 113 7.42 -1.57 -9.87
N ALA A 114 7.56 -1.69 -8.56
CA ALA A 114 6.44 -1.60 -7.61
C ALA A 114 5.78 -0.21 -7.61
N LEU A 115 6.58 0.87 -7.67
CA LEU A 115 6.10 2.25 -7.80
C LEU A 115 5.25 2.46 -9.05
N VAL A 116 5.69 1.92 -10.19
CA VAL A 116 4.93 1.96 -11.45
C VAL A 116 3.60 1.22 -11.29
N LYS A 117 3.61 0.00 -10.73
CA LYS A 117 2.38 -0.78 -10.47
C LYS A 117 1.41 -0.03 -9.58
N VAL A 118 1.88 0.54 -8.47
CA VAL A 118 1.05 1.35 -7.57
C VAL A 118 0.48 2.57 -8.30
N SER A 119 1.28 3.25 -9.13
CA SER A 119 0.82 4.45 -9.86
C SER A 119 -0.35 4.24 -10.81
N ILE A 120 -0.54 3.00 -11.30
CA ILE A 120 -1.64 2.64 -12.21
C ILE A 120 -2.82 1.98 -11.49
N VAL A 121 -2.78 1.82 -10.16
CA VAL A 121 -3.91 1.24 -9.41
C VAL A 121 -5.15 2.12 -9.53
N GLU A 122 -6.29 1.46 -9.73
CA GLU A 122 -7.63 2.04 -9.76
C GLU A 122 -8.58 1.30 -8.80
N PRO A 123 -9.53 2.01 -8.15
CA PRO A 123 -9.72 3.46 -8.18
C PRO A 123 -8.58 4.21 -7.46
N LYS A 124 -8.42 5.51 -7.74
CA LYS A 124 -7.50 6.36 -6.99
C LYS A 124 -8.01 6.53 -5.56
N ILE A 125 -7.30 5.94 -4.61
CA ILE A 125 -7.59 6.00 -3.18
C ILE A 125 -6.63 6.95 -2.47
N ALA A 126 -6.99 7.40 -1.27
CA ALA A 126 -6.22 8.38 -0.50
C ALA A 126 -4.82 7.88 -0.10
N GLU A 127 -4.67 6.56 0.05
CA GLU A 127 -3.44 5.89 0.47
C GLU A 127 -2.40 5.79 -0.65
N LEU A 128 -2.77 6.14 -1.89
CA LEU A 128 -1.89 6.01 -3.05
C LEU A 128 -0.62 6.87 -2.93
N GLU A 129 -0.78 8.17 -2.64
CA GLU A 129 0.35 9.10 -2.55
C GLU A 129 1.26 8.80 -1.34
N PRO A 130 0.73 8.55 -0.12
CA PRO A 130 1.54 8.10 1.00
C PRO A 130 2.31 6.80 0.70
N ALA A 131 1.69 5.83 0.00
CA ALA A 131 2.36 4.58 -0.37
C ALA A 131 3.53 4.82 -1.32
N GLN A 132 3.33 5.67 -2.34
CA GLN A 132 4.42 6.05 -3.25
C GLN A 132 5.54 6.79 -2.52
N ARG A 133 5.20 7.71 -1.61
CA ARG A 133 6.19 8.41 -0.80
C ARG A 133 7.00 7.44 0.06
N TYR A 134 6.32 6.51 0.73
CA TYR A 134 6.95 5.47 1.54
C TYR A 134 7.93 4.61 0.72
N MET A 135 7.51 4.11 -0.44
CA MET A 135 8.37 3.29 -1.30
C MET A 135 9.58 4.08 -1.84
N ARG A 136 9.40 5.36 -2.22
CA ARG A 136 10.51 6.23 -2.63
C ARG A 136 11.51 6.45 -1.51
N SER A 137 11.04 6.71 -0.29
CA SER A 137 11.92 6.81 0.87
C SER A 137 12.64 5.48 1.13
N GLY A 138 11.99 4.33 0.93
CA GLY A 138 12.65 3.02 1.00
C GLY A 138 13.77 2.85 -0.04
N GLN A 139 13.54 3.30 -1.27
CA GLN A 139 14.54 3.31 -2.33
C GLN A 139 15.73 4.21 -1.99
N GLU A 140 15.47 5.42 -1.47
CA GLU A 140 16.51 6.35 -1.02
C GLU A 140 17.31 5.78 0.15
N MET A 141 16.68 5.04 1.06
CA MET A 141 17.36 4.34 2.14
C MET A 141 18.38 3.34 1.59
N ILE A 142 17.97 2.47 0.66
CA ILE A 142 18.87 1.49 0.03
C ILE A 142 20.04 2.18 -0.68
N ARG A 143 19.77 3.28 -1.39
CA ARG A 143 20.83 4.07 -2.07
C ARG A 143 21.83 4.67 -1.08
N ASN A 144 21.36 5.18 0.06
CA ASN A 144 22.25 5.74 1.07
C ASN A 144 23.09 4.67 1.76
N ILE A 145 22.52 3.49 2.07
CA ILE A 145 23.28 2.35 2.60
C ILE A 145 24.37 1.92 1.61
N ALA A 146 24.04 1.78 0.32
CA ALA A 146 25.03 1.46 -0.70
C ALA A 146 26.09 2.58 -0.85
N GLY A 147 25.69 3.85 -0.69
CA GLY A 147 26.62 4.98 -0.69
C GLY A 147 27.59 4.95 0.48
N GLU A 148 27.12 4.65 1.69
CA GLU A 148 27.97 4.48 2.87
C GLU A 148 28.94 3.30 2.70
N ALA A 149 28.47 2.16 2.19
CA ALA A 149 29.32 1.01 1.90
C ALA A 149 30.44 1.33 0.88
N ARG A 150 30.18 2.20 -0.12
CA ARG A 150 31.23 2.70 -1.02
C ARG A 150 32.24 3.58 -0.29
N ALA A 151 31.77 4.48 0.57
CA ALA A 151 32.66 5.34 1.35
C ALA A 151 33.56 4.53 2.31
N ILE A 152 33.03 3.44 2.90
CA ILE A 152 33.83 2.51 3.71
C ILE A 152 34.92 1.82 2.85
N LEU A 153 34.58 1.40 1.63
CA LEU A 153 35.54 0.79 0.71
C LEU A 153 36.63 1.79 0.29
N GLU A 154 36.25 3.03 -0.02
CA GLU A 154 37.19 4.12 -0.33
C GLU A 154 38.11 4.41 0.85
N PHE A 155 37.57 4.46 2.07
CA PHE A 155 38.35 4.61 3.30
C PHE A 155 39.37 3.47 3.46
N SER A 156 38.94 2.21 3.31
CA SER A 156 39.83 1.04 3.41
C SER A 156 40.93 1.05 2.36
N ASN A 157 40.62 1.45 1.12
CA ASN A 157 41.62 1.57 0.05
C ASN A 157 42.64 2.68 0.34
N ALA A 158 42.18 3.81 0.89
CA ALA A 158 43.04 4.91 1.30
C ALA A 158 43.92 4.54 2.52
N GLU A 159 43.40 3.76 3.46
CA GLU A 159 44.17 3.19 4.57
C GLU A 159 45.29 2.26 4.06
N ASP A 160 44.99 1.40 3.09
CA ASP A 160 46.01 0.53 2.47
C ASP A 160 47.05 1.33 1.66
N LYS A 161 46.66 2.48 1.09
CA LYS A 161 47.59 3.42 0.43
C LYS A 161 48.50 4.08 1.46
N GLU A 162 47.96 4.50 2.60
CA GLU A 162 48.72 5.07 3.72
C GLU A 162 49.76 4.07 4.25
N LYS A 163 49.36 2.82 4.53
CA LYS A 163 50.25 1.77 5.05
C LYS A 163 51.42 1.51 4.10
N ARG A 164 51.16 1.42 2.79
CA ARG A 164 52.20 1.28 1.77
C ARG A 164 53.15 2.49 1.76
N GLY A 165 52.62 3.71 1.89
CA GLY A 165 53.42 4.91 2.04
C GLY A 165 54.29 4.87 3.30
N GLU A 166 53.75 4.39 4.42
CA GLU A 166 54.52 4.24 5.66
C GLU A 166 55.68 3.25 5.52
N GLU A 167 55.44 2.10 4.90
CA GLU A 167 56.49 1.11 4.61
C GLU A 167 57.61 1.71 3.75
N GLN A 168 57.25 2.45 2.69
CA GLN A 168 58.19 3.10 1.78
C GLN A 168 58.96 4.26 2.45
N SER A 169 58.38 4.95 3.42
CA SER A 169 59.02 6.04 4.17
C SER A 169 60.27 5.59 4.95
N ARG A 170 60.41 4.28 5.20
CA ARG A 170 61.57 3.67 5.85
C ARG A 170 62.73 3.37 4.89
N SER A 171 62.57 3.67 3.60
CA SER A 171 63.59 3.46 2.57
C SER A 171 64.85 4.31 2.83
N SER A 172 66.02 3.77 2.49
CA SER A 172 67.29 4.50 2.51
C SER A 172 67.41 5.53 1.39
N ASN A 173 66.55 5.47 0.36
CA ASN A 173 66.55 6.39 -0.77
C ASN A 173 65.68 7.63 -0.45
N SER A 174 66.26 8.84 -0.52
CA SER A 174 65.53 10.09 -0.27
C SER A 174 64.35 10.31 -1.22
N TYR A 175 64.50 10.01 -2.52
CA TYR A 175 63.41 10.15 -3.48
C TYR A 175 62.20 9.28 -3.11
N ILE A 176 62.44 8.06 -2.65
CA ILE A 176 61.37 7.14 -2.22
C ILE A 176 60.69 7.68 -0.95
N ARG A 177 61.43 8.31 -0.04
CA ARG A 177 60.86 8.91 1.18
C ARG A 177 59.99 10.13 0.90
N ASP A 178 60.41 10.97 -0.05
CA ASP A 178 59.65 12.14 -0.46
C ASP A 178 58.33 11.71 -1.12
N GLN A 179 58.39 10.78 -2.08
CA GLN A 179 57.20 10.20 -2.72
C GLN A 179 56.27 9.49 -1.71
N ALA A 180 56.84 8.78 -0.74
CA ALA A 180 56.09 8.15 0.33
C ALA A 180 55.33 9.18 1.18
N SER A 181 55.95 10.33 1.46
CA SER A 181 55.32 11.41 2.24
C SER A 181 54.14 12.03 1.49
N GLU A 182 54.30 12.29 0.19
CA GLU A 182 53.20 12.74 -0.68
C GLU A 182 52.06 11.73 -0.72
N THR A 183 52.38 10.45 -0.93
CA THR A 183 51.40 9.34 -0.97
C THR A 183 50.61 9.24 0.34
N LYS A 184 51.27 9.42 1.49
CA LYS A 184 50.61 9.45 2.80
C LYS A 184 49.67 10.63 2.95
N LEU A 185 50.11 11.83 2.55
CA LEU A 185 49.25 13.03 2.61
C LEU A 185 48.00 12.87 1.74
N GLU A 186 48.16 12.37 0.52
CA GLU A 186 47.01 12.05 -0.36
C GLU A 186 46.08 11.01 0.27
N ALA A 187 46.64 9.96 0.87
CA ALA A 187 45.85 8.93 1.55
C ALA A 187 45.05 9.50 2.73
N TYR A 188 45.64 10.41 3.52
CA TYR A 188 44.90 11.10 4.58
C TYR A 188 43.77 11.97 4.03
N ASP A 189 44.01 12.72 2.96
CA ASP A 189 42.98 13.53 2.32
C ASP A 189 41.83 12.66 1.77
N GLU A 190 42.15 11.51 1.19
CA GLU A 190 41.18 10.52 0.72
C GLU A 190 40.37 9.92 1.89
N GLN A 191 41.03 9.56 3.00
CA GLN A 191 40.36 9.08 4.22
C GLN A 191 39.41 10.13 4.81
N ILE A 192 39.83 11.40 4.88
CA ILE A 192 38.98 12.50 5.38
C ILE A 192 37.74 12.65 4.51
N LYS A 193 37.89 12.67 3.18
CA LYS A 193 36.76 12.75 2.24
C LYS A 193 35.80 11.58 2.40
N ALA A 194 36.32 10.37 2.55
CA ALA A 194 35.51 9.18 2.76
C ALA A 194 34.73 9.26 4.09
N LEU A 195 35.36 9.72 5.18
CA LEU A 195 34.70 9.91 6.47
C LEU A 195 33.60 10.97 6.42
N ASP A 196 33.83 12.08 5.72
CA ASP A 196 32.80 13.11 5.58
C ASP A 196 31.62 12.63 4.71
N SER A 197 31.91 11.87 3.64
CA SER A 197 30.87 11.17 2.86
C SER A 197 30.05 10.20 3.72
N MET A 198 30.69 9.41 4.60
CA MET A 198 29.99 8.53 5.55
C MET A 198 29.05 9.33 6.47
N LYS A 199 29.51 10.43 7.06
CA LYS A 199 28.68 11.28 7.94
C LYS A 199 27.49 11.88 7.20
N GLU A 200 27.70 12.39 5.99
CA GLU A 200 26.63 12.94 5.15
C GLU A 200 25.56 11.88 4.84
N ARG A 201 25.99 10.66 4.52
CA ARG A 201 25.10 9.53 4.26
C ARG A 201 24.32 9.12 5.50
N GLN A 202 24.95 9.08 6.67
CA GLN A 202 24.26 8.80 7.94
C GLN A 202 23.21 9.87 8.26
N ALA A 203 23.53 11.15 8.06
CA ALA A 203 22.55 12.24 8.22
C ALA A 203 21.38 12.11 7.23
N ALA A 204 21.66 11.76 5.97
CA ALA A 204 20.64 11.50 4.97
C ALA A 204 19.75 10.30 5.33
N MET A 205 20.32 9.20 5.81
CA MET A 205 19.55 8.03 6.27
C MET A 205 18.63 8.37 7.44
N LYS A 206 19.07 9.19 8.41
CA LYS A 206 18.21 9.67 9.51
C LYS A 206 17.00 10.43 8.99
N LYS A 207 17.21 11.32 8.01
CA LYS A 207 16.11 12.06 7.37
C LYS A 207 15.15 11.13 6.65
N VAL A 208 15.68 10.20 5.84
CA VAL A 208 14.87 9.22 5.10
C VAL A 208 14.10 8.28 6.04
N ALA A 209 14.70 7.87 7.17
CA ALA A 209 14.04 7.08 8.20
C ALA A 209 12.84 7.82 8.80
N LYS A 210 12.97 9.12 9.04
CA LYS A 210 11.86 9.97 9.49
C LYS A 210 10.75 10.04 8.43
N ASP A 211 11.12 10.25 7.17
CA ASP A 211 10.16 10.31 6.05
C ASP A 211 9.39 8.97 5.89
N LEU A 212 10.06 7.83 6.11
CA LEU A 212 9.42 6.51 6.17
C LEU A 212 8.39 6.41 7.29
N VAL A 213 8.75 6.84 8.50
CA VAL A 213 7.84 6.81 9.67
C VAL A 213 6.64 7.74 9.46
N ASP A 214 6.86 8.94 8.91
CA ASP A 214 5.78 9.89 8.68
C ASP A 214 4.84 9.42 7.57
N ALA A 215 5.37 8.85 6.47
CA ALA A 215 4.55 8.20 5.44
C ALA A 215 3.79 6.96 5.96
N GLN A 216 4.38 6.17 6.86
CA GLN A 216 3.71 5.05 7.51
C GLN A 216 2.51 5.49 8.35
N LYS A 217 2.60 6.62 9.07
CA LYS A 217 1.47 7.16 9.85
C LYS A 217 0.30 7.58 8.95
N GLU A 218 0.59 8.14 7.78
CA GLU A 218 -0.44 8.52 6.78
C GLU A 218 -1.11 7.29 6.15
N LEU A 219 -0.43 6.14 6.12
CA LEU A 219 -0.91 4.88 5.54
C LEU A 219 -1.80 4.05 6.47
N GLY A 220 -2.31 4.60 7.58
CA GLY A 220 -2.96 3.88 8.69
C GLY A 220 -4.07 2.86 8.38
N ALA A 221 -4.54 2.76 7.13
CA ALA A 221 -5.43 1.71 6.63
C ALA A 221 -4.71 0.37 6.30
N LEU A 222 -3.39 0.36 6.10
CA LEU A 222 -2.61 -0.84 5.80
C LEU A 222 -2.25 -1.64 7.06
N SER A 223 -2.05 -2.95 6.89
CA SER A 223 -1.55 -3.81 7.98
C SER A 223 -0.18 -3.36 8.47
N GLN A 224 0.04 -3.37 9.79
CA GLN A 224 1.36 -3.07 10.38
C GLN A 224 2.48 -3.99 9.88
N SER A 225 2.12 -5.21 9.45
CA SER A 225 3.05 -6.18 8.85
C SER A 225 3.54 -5.80 7.44
N ALA A 226 2.98 -4.75 6.83
CA ALA A 226 3.42 -4.24 5.53
C ALA A 226 4.61 -3.29 5.64
N PHE A 227 4.95 -2.83 6.84
CA PHE A 227 6.01 -1.83 7.04
C PHE A 227 7.31 -2.47 7.53
N ILE A 228 8.40 -1.72 7.36
CA ILE A 228 9.70 -1.95 7.98
C ILE A 228 9.53 -2.13 9.50
N ARG A 229 10.29 -3.05 10.08
CA ARG A 229 10.24 -3.30 11.53
C ARG A 229 10.64 -2.04 12.30
N PRO A 230 9.83 -1.57 13.27
CA PRO A 230 10.10 -0.33 14.03
C PRO A 230 11.50 -0.30 14.66
N GLU A 231 11.96 -1.45 15.14
CA GLU A 231 13.30 -1.64 15.73
C GLU A 231 14.43 -1.21 14.78
N LEU A 232 14.28 -1.49 13.47
CA LEU A 232 15.28 -1.12 12.47
C LEU A 232 15.26 0.39 12.20
N THR A 233 14.07 0.98 12.12
CA THR A 233 13.91 2.42 11.90
C THR A 233 14.45 3.22 13.08
N GLU A 234 14.19 2.76 14.31
CA GLU A 234 14.74 3.34 15.54
C GLU A 234 16.26 3.25 15.61
N LYS A 235 16.84 2.10 15.27
CA LYS A 235 18.30 1.94 15.17
C LYS A 235 18.93 2.96 14.24
N ILE A 236 18.36 3.15 13.04
CA ILE A 236 18.88 4.12 12.06
C ILE A 236 18.79 5.55 12.60
N MET A 237 17.70 5.89 13.29
CA MET A 237 17.53 7.22 13.90
C MET A 237 18.49 7.47 15.08
N GLN A 238 18.87 6.41 15.80
CA GLN A 238 19.73 6.48 16.99
C GLN A 238 21.23 6.28 16.70
N ALA A 239 21.61 5.83 15.51
CA ALA A 239 23.01 5.68 15.10
C ALA A 239 23.76 7.01 15.31
N LYS A 240 24.84 7.00 16.08
CA LYS A 240 25.60 8.21 16.42
C LYS A 240 26.52 8.61 15.28
#